data_AF-A0A925L9G5-F1
#
_entry.id   AF-A0A925L9G5-F1
#
_cell.length_a   1.000
_cell.length_b   1.000
_cell.length_c   1.000
_cell.angle_alpha   90.00
_cell.angle_beta   90.00
_cell.angle_gamma   90.00
#
_symmetry.space_group_name_H-M   'P 1'
#
loop_
_entity.id
_entity.type
_entity.pdbx_description
1 polymer ?
#
loop_
_entity_poly.entity_id
_entity_poly.type
_entity_poly.pdbx_seq_one_letter_code
_entity_poly.pdbx_strand_id
1 'polypeptide(L)'
;ITQMELVDADISLERQADGLRNWRLTRPDDRGPARMRVLSLQTLRSQIHVVHQGVGLTMEAASSPLPQSEGELTQRITFSGRYHDAPFAGEALAGPVLSLQRTGNFFALRGQARSAQTVLQVDGRVADLMKLGGLDAQLQLSGPSLGQLKPFFPTQPWPNSKPYQAEARVTRQGDAFTVRALKARLGSSDLAGEVRYDKKDERAAVNATLNSERIVLLDLLSLASNSAPASTPPSQRLLPQTALNLAPLNEVDATVELTAKTLQAPPVPTLKGLRARATLHHGVLQVALQDSGLAGGRVSAQFALDNRPQTPSVNVDMRARGLRLEQLWHDMPAPAGVEGPLNGQLKLKGQGRSVAAWLGSATGQLGLTTEGGNLSMRLDAKLGLNAGKLMRSFFTGDKPVPLRCGALNITFLNGTGTTRKLVLDTAQTHIEGEGSLRLREETWALLLTPRAHKPTLLSLDGSLLAQGTFRGFSYKLDGNKQPGKAANGACSTP
;
A
#
# COMPACT_ATOMS: atom_id res chain seq x y z
N ILE A 1 34.80 -20.26 -26.68
CA ILE A 1 35.81 -20.50 -25.63
C ILE A 1 35.03 -21.05 -24.44
N THR A 2 35.22 -22.34 -24.14
CA THR A 2 34.57 -22.98 -23.01
C THR A 2 35.08 -22.40 -21.70
N GLN A 3 36.40 -22.29 -21.56
CA GLN A 3 37.08 -21.65 -20.44
C GLN A 3 38.18 -20.74 -20.95
N MET A 4 38.24 -19.52 -20.41
CA MET A 4 39.35 -18.58 -20.61
C MET A 4 40.12 -18.48 -19.29
N GLU A 5 41.43 -18.64 -19.36
CA GLU A 5 42.32 -18.48 -18.21
C GLU A 5 43.19 -17.25 -18.42
N LEU A 6 43.21 -16.37 -17.43
CA LEU A 6 43.99 -15.14 -17.40
C LEU A 6 44.99 -15.23 -16.25
N VAL A 7 46.28 -15.13 -16.56
CA VAL A 7 47.37 -15.23 -15.58
C VAL A 7 48.28 -14.02 -15.78
N ASP A 8 48.46 -13.22 -14.72
CA ASP A 8 49.29 -12.01 -14.75
C ASP A 8 48.91 -11.07 -15.92
N ALA A 9 47.61 -11.05 -16.27
CA ALA A 9 47.10 -10.36 -17.45
C ALA A 9 46.63 -8.95 -17.11
N ASP A 10 46.88 -8.02 -18.04
CA ASP A 10 46.28 -6.68 -18.06
C ASP A 10 45.51 -6.52 -19.38
N ILE A 11 44.18 -6.48 -19.28
CA ILE A 11 43.28 -6.54 -20.43
C ILE A 11 42.36 -5.32 -20.45
N SER A 12 42.34 -4.62 -21.58
CA SER A 12 41.35 -3.58 -21.86
C SER A 12 40.41 -4.01 -22.98
N LEU A 13 39.10 -4.04 -22.70
CA LEU A 13 38.04 -4.39 -23.63
C LEU A 13 37.14 -3.18 -23.87
N GLU A 14 37.15 -2.65 -25.09
CA GLU A 14 36.29 -1.52 -25.45
C GLU A 14 35.32 -1.91 -26.57
N ARG A 15 34.05 -1.53 -26.38
CA ARG A 15 33.01 -1.53 -27.41
C ARG A 15 32.23 -0.23 -27.42
N GLN A 16 32.26 0.41 -28.58
CA GLN A 16 31.55 1.65 -28.86
C GLN A 16 30.06 1.41 -29.12
N ALA A 17 29.28 2.48 -29.10
CA ALA A 17 27.83 2.44 -29.32
C ALA A 17 27.45 1.91 -30.72
N ASP A 18 28.27 2.19 -31.73
CA ASP A 18 28.13 1.71 -33.11
C ASP A 18 28.51 0.22 -33.28
N GLY A 19 29.01 -0.42 -32.20
CA GLY A 19 29.45 -1.81 -32.19
C GLY A 19 30.91 -2.05 -32.58
N LEU A 20 31.72 -1.02 -32.81
CA LEU A 20 33.17 -1.15 -32.96
C LEU A 20 33.75 -1.74 -31.67
N ARG A 21 34.73 -2.65 -31.77
CA ARG A 21 35.31 -3.28 -30.59
C ARG A 21 36.76 -3.70 -30.80
N ASN A 22 37.60 -3.57 -29.77
CA ASN A 22 39.05 -3.82 -29.87
C ASN A 22 39.43 -5.31 -29.83
N TRP A 23 38.55 -6.19 -29.37
CA TRP A 23 38.80 -7.65 -29.32
C TRP A 23 38.48 -8.39 -30.64
N ARG A 24 38.34 -7.65 -31.75
CA ARG A 24 38.16 -8.21 -33.10
C ARG A 24 39.47 -8.14 -33.87
N LEU A 25 40.25 -9.22 -33.78
CA LEU A 25 41.58 -9.32 -34.41
C LEU A 25 41.53 -9.49 -35.94
N THR A 26 40.40 -9.96 -36.48
CA THR A 26 40.18 -10.12 -37.92
C THR A 26 39.00 -9.27 -38.38
N ARG A 27 39.21 -8.43 -39.40
CA ARG A 27 38.25 -7.42 -39.87
C ARG A 27 37.81 -6.49 -38.72
N PRO A 28 38.72 -5.69 -38.14
CA PRO A 28 38.45 -4.87 -36.95
C PRO A 28 37.25 -3.93 -37.11
N ASP A 29 37.01 -3.46 -38.34
CA ASP A 29 35.89 -2.57 -38.68
C ASP A 29 34.54 -3.27 -38.84
N ASP A 30 34.49 -4.60 -38.83
CA ASP A 30 33.21 -5.30 -38.90
C ASP A 30 32.38 -4.96 -37.63
N ARG A 31 31.10 -4.61 -37.81
CA ARG A 31 30.14 -4.31 -36.73
C ARG A 31 29.18 -5.47 -36.43
N GLY A 32 29.25 -6.58 -37.16
CA GLY A 32 28.42 -7.77 -37.02
C GLY A 32 28.54 -8.51 -35.67
N PRO A 33 27.70 -9.53 -35.43
CA PRO A 33 27.64 -10.23 -34.14
C PRO A 33 28.99 -10.85 -33.75
N ALA A 34 29.28 -10.84 -32.44
CA ALA A 34 30.49 -11.47 -31.91
C ALA A 34 30.42 -12.99 -32.09
N ARG A 35 31.46 -13.59 -32.67
CA ARG A 35 31.59 -15.06 -32.78
C ARG A 35 32.23 -15.69 -31.54
N MET A 36 32.93 -14.90 -30.74
CA MET A 36 33.59 -15.38 -29.52
C MET A 36 32.65 -15.21 -28.33
N ARG A 37 32.33 -16.34 -27.69
CA ARG A 37 31.67 -16.40 -26.38
C ARG A 37 32.64 -17.06 -25.41
N VAL A 38 32.81 -16.45 -24.26
CA VAL A 38 33.53 -17.00 -23.11
C VAL A 38 32.48 -17.53 -22.15
N LEU A 39 32.49 -18.84 -21.86
CA LEU A 39 31.47 -19.46 -21.00
C LEU A 39 31.89 -19.42 -19.53
N SER A 40 33.15 -19.75 -19.23
CA SER A 40 33.76 -19.58 -17.91
C SER A 40 35.08 -18.82 -17.97
N LEU A 41 35.43 -18.19 -16.84
CA LEU A 41 36.62 -17.38 -16.68
C LEU A 41 37.36 -17.77 -15.41
N GLN A 42 38.65 -18.04 -15.54
CA GLN A 42 39.58 -18.20 -14.42
C GLN A 42 40.56 -17.04 -14.45
N THR A 43 40.72 -16.35 -13.32
CA THR A 43 41.58 -15.17 -13.21
C THR A 43 42.60 -15.35 -12.09
N LEU A 44 43.87 -15.16 -12.40
CA LEU A 44 44.98 -15.24 -11.46
C LEU A 44 45.81 -13.98 -11.59
N ARG A 45 45.84 -13.14 -10.55
CA ARG A 45 46.63 -11.89 -10.51
C ARG A 45 46.42 -11.02 -11.75
N SER A 46 45.18 -10.89 -12.20
CA SER A 46 44.85 -10.24 -13.46
C SER A 46 43.94 -9.04 -13.26
N GLN A 47 44.08 -8.04 -14.14
CA GLN A 47 43.28 -6.82 -14.19
C GLN A 47 42.52 -6.74 -15.52
N ILE A 48 41.28 -6.29 -15.45
CA ILE A 48 40.41 -6.13 -16.62
C ILE A 48 39.76 -4.76 -16.55
N HIS A 49 39.94 -3.97 -17.60
CA HIS A 49 39.20 -2.74 -17.87
C HIS A 49 38.16 -3.03 -18.98
N VAL A 50 36.91 -2.64 -18.77
CA VAL A 50 35.81 -2.84 -19.72
C VAL A 50 35.08 -1.53 -19.95
N VAL A 51 34.98 -1.13 -21.20
CA VAL A 51 34.11 -0.04 -21.67
C VAL A 51 33.13 -0.62 -22.68
N HIS A 52 31.83 -0.54 -22.39
CA HIS A 52 30.78 -0.98 -23.30
C HIS A 52 29.69 0.09 -23.39
N GLN A 53 29.89 1.05 -24.30
CA GLN A 53 29.00 2.20 -24.50
C GLN A 53 27.57 1.77 -24.86
N GLY A 54 27.40 0.70 -25.65
CA GLY A 54 26.07 0.20 -26.04
C GLY A 54 25.19 -0.32 -24.89
N VAL A 55 25.75 -0.51 -23.69
CA VAL A 55 25.00 -0.82 -22.46
C VAL A 55 25.35 0.13 -21.31
N GLY A 56 26.06 1.23 -21.59
CA GLY A 56 26.44 2.23 -20.61
C GLY A 56 27.34 1.71 -19.47
N LEU A 57 28.20 0.72 -19.73
CA LEU A 57 29.11 0.14 -18.72
C LEU A 57 30.54 0.66 -18.89
N THR A 58 31.13 1.14 -17.79
CA THR A 58 32.58 1.29 -17.62
C THR A 58 32.95 0.58 -16.33
N MET A 59 33.94 -0.31 -16.35
CA MET A 59 34.30 -1.12 -15.19
C MET A 59 35.79 -1.42 -15.17
N GLU A 60 36.37 -1.41 -13.98
CA GLU A 60 37.67 -1.98 -13.67
C GLU A 60 37.47 -3.11 -12.67
N ALA A 61 38.14 -4.24 -12.89
CA ALA A 61 38.14 -5.36 -11.99
C ALA A 61 39.55 -5.93 -11.85
N ALA A 62 39.97 -6.25 -10.63
CA ALA A 62 41.26 -6.87 -10.35
C ALA A 62 41.06 -8.12 -9.51
N SER A 63 41.78 -9.18 -9.86
CA SER A 63 41.76 -10.47 -9.17
C SER A 63 43.09 -10.73 -8.46
N SER A 64 43.05 -11.27 -7.26
CA SER A 64 44.23 -11.74 -6.52
C SER A 64 43.93 -13.04 -5.77
N PRO A 65 44.91 -13.93 -5.60
CA PRO A 65 44.71 -15.14 -4.80
C PRO A 65 44.43 -14.77 -3.34
N LEU A 66 43.61 -15.57 -2.67
CA LEU A 66 43.46 -15.47 -1.22
C LEU A 66 44.69 -16.06 -0.50
N PRO A 67 45.23 -15.38 0.53
CA PRO A 67 46.34 -15.92 1.32
C PRO A 67 46.01 -17.27 1.98
N GLN A 68 44.77 -17.41 2.41
CA GLN A 68 44.21 -18.65 2.94
C GLN A 68 42.82 -18.85 2.33
N SER A 69 42.61 -19.99 1.68
CA SER A 69 41.31 -20.35 1.10
C SER A 69 40.26 -20.59 2.18
N GLU A 70 39.04 -20.09 1.95
CA GLU A 70 37.89 -20.29 2.82
C GLU A 70 36.88 -21.22 2.11
N GLY A 71 37.02 -22.53 2.31
CA GLY A 71 36.18 -23.51 1.61
C GLY A 71 36.35 -23.43 0.09
N GLU A 72 35.25 -23.17 -0.64
CA GLU A 72 35.26 -23.00 -2.10
C GLU A 72 35.78 -21.61 -2.56
N LEU A 73 36.03 -20.66 -1.64
CA LEU A 73 36.50 -19.31 -1.97
C LEU A 73 38.03 -19.29 -2.02
N THR A 74 38.59 -18.96 -3.18
CA THR A 74 40.05 -19.05 -3.43
C THR A 74 40.67 -17.76 -3.96
N GLN A 75 39.86 -16.81 -4.43
CA GLN A 75 40.34 -15.54 -4.97
C GLN A 75 39.52 -14.36 -4.46
N ARG A 76 40.17 -13.22 -4.36
CA ARG A 76 39.57 -11.91 -4.11
C ARG A 76 39.45 -11.15 -5.44
N ILE A 77 38.31 -10.52 -5.65
CA ILE A 77 38.00 -9.69 -6.81
C ILE A 77 37.58 -8.32 -6.29
N THR A 78 38.32 -7.28 -6.62
CA THR A 78 37.88 -5.88 -6.42
C THR A 78 37.32 -5.35 -7.73
N PHE A 79 36.28 -4.52 -7.66
CA PHE A 79 35.70 -3.92 -8.85
C PHE A 79 35.15 -2.52 -8.58
N SER A 80 35.23 -1.65 -9.59
CA SER A 80 34.63 -0.32 -9.56
C SER A 80 34.22 0.12 -10.96
N GLY A 81 33.29 1.07 -11.07
CA GLY A 81 32.82 1.50 -12.38
C GLY A 81 31.57 2.35 -12.36
N ARG A 82 30.94 2.47 -13.53
CA ARG A 82 29.65 3.12 -13.77
C ARG A 82 28.79 2.24 -14.66
N TYR A 83 27.51 2.15 -14.34
CA TYR A 83 26.51 1.48 -15.16
C TYR A 83 25.30 2.42 -15.34
N HIS A 84 25.00 2.82 -16.58
CA HIS A 84 23.99 3.85 -16.87
C HIS A 84 24.14 5.09 -15.96
N ASP A 85 25.37 5.61 -15.85
CA ASP A 85 25.79 6.72 -14.99
C ASP A 85 25.69 6.50 -13.47
N ALA A 86 25.20 5.36 -13.01
CA ALA A 86 25.24 5.01 -11.60
C ALA A 86 26.63 4.47 -11.24
N PRO A 87 27.38 5.12 -10.32
CA PRO A 87 28.66 4.58 -9.87
C PRO A 87 28.43 3.32 -9.05
N PHE A 88 29.30 2.33 -9.21
CA PHE A 88 29.32 1.15 -8.36
C PHE A 88 30.76 0.79 -7.97
N ALA A 89 30.92 0.18 -6.81
CA ALA A 89 32.19 -0.39 -6.37
C ALA A 89 31.94 -1.52 -5.39
N GLY A 90 32.88 -2.44 -5.28
CA GLY A 90 32.75 -3.57 -4.38
C GLY A 90 33.96 -4.48 -4.34
N GLU A 91 33.82 -5.50 -3.52
CA GLU A 91 34.77 -6.59 -3.37
C GLU A 91 33.99 -7.89 -3.22
N ALA A 92 34.50 -8.95 -3.84
CA ALA A 92 33.97 -10.29 -3.68
C ALA A 92 35.08 -11.32 -3.56
N LEU A 93 34.89 -12.28 -2.70
CA LEU A 93 35.58 -13.55 -2.71
C LEU A 93 34.82 -14.51 -3.62
N ALA A 94 35.54 -15.24 -4.46
CA ALA A 94 34.94 -16.18 -5.40
C ALA A 94 35.74 -17.48 -5.48
N GLY A 95 35.07 -18.53 -5.97
CA GLY A 95 35.75 -19.74 -6.41
C GLY A 95 36.64 -19.50 -7.63
N PRO A 96 37.52 -20.46 -7.98
CA PRO A 96 38.59 -20.26 -8.95
C PRO A 96 38.07 -20.05 -10.38
N VAL A 97 36.92 -20.65 -10.71
CA VAL A 97 36.30 -20.57 -12.03
C VAL A 97 34.95 -19.86 -11.92
N LEU A 98 34.85 -18.70 -12.55
CA LEU A 98 33.64 -17.89 -12.63
C LEU A 98 32.80 -18.36 -13.82
N SER A 99 31.54 -18.72 -13.57
CA SER A 99 30.59 -18.99 -14.63
C SER A 99 30.05 -17.66 -15.20
N LEU A 100 30.34 -17.37 -16.48
CA LEU A 100 29.89 -16.16 -17.16
C LEU A 100 28.55 -16.36 -17.87
N GLN A 101 28.40 -17.44 -18.65
CA GLN A 101 27.18 -17.70 -19.41
C GLN A 101 27.11 -19.14 -19.96
N ARG A 102 25.89 -19.69 -20.01
CA ARG A 102 25.55 -20.98 -20.65
C ARG A 102 26.38 -22.17 -20.14
N THR A 103 26.81 -22.16 -18.88
CA THR A 103 27.44 -23.33 -18.27
C THR A 103 26.48 -24.09 -17.37
N GLY A 104 25.53 -23.39 -16.73
CA GLY A 104 24.69 -23.96 -15.67
C GLY A 104 25.45 -24.31 -14.38
N ASN A 105 26.76 -24.03 -14.33
CA ASN A 105 27.62 -24.39 -13.20
C ASN A 105 27.63 -23.28 -12.15
N PHE A 106 27.34 -23.66 -10.91
CA PHE A 106 27.41 -22.79 -9.75
C PHE A 106 28.83 -22.68 -9.21
N PHE A 107 29.27 -21.46 -8.91
CA PHE A 107 30.49 -21.18 -8.15
C PHE A 107 30.16 -20.38 -6.89
N ALA A 108 30.96 -20.57 -5.83
CA ALA A 108 30.82 -19.82 -4.58
C ALA A 108 31.19 -18.35 -4.76
N LEU A 109 30.40 -17.47 -4.16
CA LEU A 109 30.58 -16.02 -4.17
C LEU A 109 30.16 -15.45 -2.81
N ARG A 110 31.06 -14.71 -2.17
CA ARG A 110 30.77 -13.87 -1.00
C ARG A 110 31.28 -12.48 -1.26
N GLY A 111 30.44 -11.46 -1.17
CA GLY A 111 30.90 -10.11 -1.46
C GLY A 111 29.93 -9.02 -1.07
N GLN A 112 30.41 -7.79 -1.25
CA GLN A 112 29.63 -6.59 -1.05
C GLN A 112 29.82 -5.64 -2.23
N ALA A 113 28.74 -4.97 -2.61
CA ALA A 113 28.72 -3.93 -3.62
C ALA A 113 27.96 -2.71 -3.09
N ARG A 114 28.38 -1.52 -3.51
CA ARG A 114 27.72 -0.27 -3.17
C ARG A 114 27.51 0.58 -4.42
N SER A 115 26.39 1.28 -4.46
CA SER A 115 26.11 2.34 -5.41
C SER A 115 25.44 3.50 -4.67
N ALA A 116 26.12 4.65 -4.62
CA ALA A 116 25.76 5.75 -3.73
C ALA A 116 25.55 5.26 -2.27
N GLN A 117 24.31 5.31 -1.77
CA GLN A 117 23.93 4.85 -0.42
C GLN A 117 23.26 3.47 -0.42
N THR A 118 23.11 2.85 -1.59
CA THR A 118 22.60 1.48 -1.70
C THR A 118 23.74 0.50 -1.50
N VAL A 119 23.56 -0.46 -0.59
CA VAL A 119 24.52 -1.51 -0.26
C VAL A 119 23.86 -2.87 -0.48
N LEU A 120 24.57 -3.73 -1.21
CA LEU A 120 24.22 -5.13 -1.43
C LEU A 120 25.31 -6.00 -0.81
N GLN A 121 24.92 -7.00 -0.03
CA GLN A 121 25.78 -8.10 0.39
C GLN A 121 25.21 -9.41 -0.13
N VAL A 122 26.09 -10.30 -0.55
CA VAL A 122 25.77 -11.63 -1.08
C VAL A 122 26.68 -12.66 -0.43
N ASP A 123 26.11 -13.78 -0.01
CA ASP A 123 26.86 -14.97 0.42
C ASP A 123 26.14 -16.21 -0.09
N GLY A 124 26.77 -16.95 -1.01
CA GLY A 124 26.23 -18.20 -1.52
C GLY A 124 26.85 -18.62 -2.84
N ARG A 125 26.01 -19.11 -3.76
CA ARG A 125 26.44 -19.63 -5.06
C ARG A 125 25.70 -18.93 -6.19
N VAL A 126 26.41 -18.67 -7.28
CA VAL A 126 25.88 -18.01 -8.48
C VAL A 126 26.26 -18.81 -9.71
N ALA A 127 25.40 -18.80 -10.73
CA ALA A 127 25.68 -19.38 -12.05
C ALA A 127 25.38 -18.36 -13.16
N ASP A 128 26.19 -18.38 -14.22
CA ASP A 128 26.01 -17.62 -15.46
C ASP A 128 25.81 -16.10 -15.23
N LEU A 129 26.82 -15.41 -14.67
CA LEU A 129 26.78 -14.01 -14.23
C LEU A 129 26.16 -13.02 -15.23
N MET A 130 26.41 -13.19 -16.53
CA MET A 130 25.94 -12.25 -17.58
C MET A 130 24.42 -12.17 -17.70
N LYS A 131 23.70 -13.25 -17.35
CA LYS A 131 22.23 -13.31 -17.36
C LYS A 131 21.63 -13.74 -16.02
N LEU A 132 22.48 -14.00 -15.03
CA LEU A 132 22.16 -14.64 -13.76
C LEU A 132 21.35 -15.93 -13.97
N GLY A 133 21.96 -16.96 -14.54
CA GLY A 133 21.28 -18.24 -14.84
C GLY A 133 20.86 -19.03 -13.60
N GLY A 134 21.52 -18.80 -12.45
CA GLY A 134 21.18 -19.42 -11.18
C GLY A 134 21.68 -18.63 -9.98
N LEU A 135 20.96 -18.75 -8.87
CA LEU A 135 21.31 -18.12 -7.59
C LEU A 135 20.86 -19.03 -6.45
N ASP A 136 21.69 -19.21 -5.44
CA ASP A 136 21.30 -19.66 -4.09
C ASP A 136 22.17 -18.92 -3.10
N ALA A 137 21.65 -17.83 -2.54
CA ALA A 137 22.43 -16.95 -1.69
C ALA A 137 21.60 -16.29 -0.59
N GLN A 138 22.25 -16.03 0.53
CA GLN A 138 21.81 -15.02 1.48
C GLN A 138 22.10 -13.65 0.89
N LEU A 139 21.06 -12.83 0.74
CA LEU A 139 21.16 -11.46 0.26
C LEU A 139 20.78 -10.50 1.38
N GLN A 140 21.54 -9.41 1.49
CA GLN A 140 21.16 -8.23 2.26
C GLN A 140 21.21 -7.02 1.36
N LEU A 141 20.13 -6.26 1.29
CA LEU A 141 20.02 -5.06 0.47
C LEU A 141 19.44 -3.92 1.30
N SER A 142 20.10 -2.78 1.29
CA SER A 142 19.62 -1.58 1.98
C SER A 142 19.89 -0.34 1.17
N GLY A 143 19.02 0.66 1.27
CA GLY A 143 19.20 1.94 0.62
C GLY A 143 18.14 2.97 1.00
N PRO A 144 18.32 4.23 0.60
CA PRO A 144 17.38 5.30 0.93
C PRO A 144 16.08 5.25 0.11
N SER A 145 16.09 4.59 -1.07
CA SER A 145 14.91 4.44 -1.94
C SER A 145 15.14 3.31 -2.96
N LEU A 146 14.11 2.48 -3.21
CA LEU A 146 14.11 1.46 -4.25
C LEU A 146 14.34 2.04 -5.65
N GLY A 147 13.99 3.31 -5.88
CA GLY A 147 14.22 4.01 -7.13
C GLY A 147 15.70 4.10 -7.53
N GLN A 148 16.63 3.95 -6.58
CA GLN A 148 18.08 3.90 -6.87
C GLN A 148 18.51 2.60 -7.58
N LEU A 149 17.64 1.59 -7.66
CA LEU A 149 17.89 0.33 -8.37
C LEU A 149 17.62 0.45 -9.88
N LYS A 150 16.93 1.52 -10.32
CA LYS A 150 16.52 1.73 -11.71
C LYS A 150 17.68 1.65 -12.73
N PRO A 151 18.88 2.23 -12.49
CA PRO A 151 19.99 2.11 -13.43
C PRO A 151 20.45 0.67 -13.65
N PHE A 152 20.35 -0.18 -12.62
CA PHE A 152 20.79 -1.59 -12.69
C PHE A 152 19.73 -2.53 -13.25
N PHE A 153 18.46 -2.14 -13.17
CA PHE A 153 17.32 -2.97 -13.56
C PHE A 153 16.25 -2.11 -14.29
N PRO A 154 16.57 -1.57 -15.49
CA PRO A 154 15.77 -0.55 -16.15
C PRO A 154 14.41 -1.03 -16.66
N THR A 155 14.22 -2.34 -16.81
CA THR A 155 12.97 -2.94 -17.31
C THR A 155 11.90 -3.13 -16.24
N GLN A 156 12.24 -2.99 -14.96
CA GLN A 156 11.33 -3.24 -13.85
C GLN A 156 10.85 -1.89 -13.25
N PRO A 157 9.58 -1.75 -12.86
CA PRO A 157 9.11 -0.54 -12.20
C PRO A 157 9.70 -0.46 -10.78
N TRP A 158 10.70 0.39 -10.58
CA TRP A 158 11.26 0.70 -9.27
C TRP A 158 10.67 2.01 -8.73
N PRO A 159 9.76 1.94 -7.73
CA PRO A 159 9.12 3.14 -7.21
C PRO A 159 10.05 3.95 -6.32
N ASN A 160 9.75 5.23 -6.19
CA ASN A 160 10.37 6.08 -5.19
C ASN A 160 9.82 5.70 -3.81
N SER A 161 10.63 5.04 -3.00
CA SER A 161 10.18 4.49 -1.71
C SER A 161 10.75 5.28 -0.53
N LYS A 162 10.22 5.01 0.66
CA LYS A 162 10.93 5.28 1.92
C LYS A 162 12.23 4.44 2.00
N PRO A 163 13.16 4.78 2.92
CA PRO A 163 14.33 3.96 3.18
C PRO A 163 13.95 2.51 3.44
N TYR A 164 14.74 1.58 2.89
CA TYR A 164 14.45 0.17 2.95
C TYR A 164 15.68 -0.63 3.40
N GLN A 165 15.39 -1.76 4.04
CA GLN A 165 16.37 -2.79 4.38
C GLN A 165 15.67 -4.13 4.16
N ALA A 166 16.33 -5.07 3.50
CA ALA A 166 15.81 -6.40 3.27
C ALA A 166 16.94 -7.42 3.43
N GLU A 167 16.61 -8.53 4.07
CA GLU A 167 17.45 -9.71 4.19
C GLU A 167 16.61 -10.93 3.82
N ALA A 168 17.13 -11.82 2.99
CA ALA A 168 16.47 -13.07 2.64
C ALA A 168 17.46 -14.09 2.05
N ARG A 169 17.07 -15.37 2.10
CA ARG A 169 17.68 -16.37 1.21
C ARG A 169 16.92 -16.39 -0.10
N VAL A 170 17.62 -16.14 -1.20
CA VAL A 170 17.05 -16.09 -2.54
C VAL A 170 17.60 -17.23 -3.36
N THR A 171 16.69 -18.04 -3.93
CA THR A 171 17.02 -19.04 -4.94
C THR A 171 16.41 -18.67 -6.28
N ARG A 172 17.18 -18.88 -7.36
CA ARG A 172 16.73 -18.71 -8.74
C ARG A 172 17.00 -20.00 -9.52
N GLN A 173 15.95 -20.51 -10.17
CA GLN A 173 16.04 -21.63 -11.10
C GLN A 173 15.28 -21.25 -12.37
N GLY A 174 16.00 -20.99 -13.47
CA GLY A 174 15.40 -20.42 -14.68
C GLY A 174 14.78 -19.04 -14.40
N ASP A 175 13.48 -18.91 -14.66
CA ASP A 175 12.72 -17.67 -14.41
C ASP A 175 11.94 -17.67 -13.09
N ALA A 176 12.05 -18.75 -12.30
CA ALA A 176 11.45 -18.85 -10.98
C ALA A 176 12.40 -18.33 -9.89
N PHE A 177 11.89 -17.46 -9.03
CA PHE A 177 12.55 -16.95 -7.85
C PHE A 177 11.80 -17.39 -6.59
N THR A 178 12.53 -17.88 -5.59
CA THR A 178 11.99 -18.15 -4.26
C THR A 178 12.77 -17.33 -3.24
N VAL A 179 12.06 -16.52 -2.48
CA VAL A 179 12.58 -15.69 -1.39
C VAL A 179 12.08 -16.31 -0.09
N ARG A 180 13.00 -16.81 0.73
CA ARG A 180 12.70 -17.45 2.02
C ARG A 180 13.33 -16.68 3.16
N ALA A 181 12.76 -16.84 4.35
CA ALA A 181 13.23 -16.18 5.56
C ALA A 181 13.38 -14.66 5.35
N LEU A 182 12.45 -14.06 4.60
CA LEU A 182 12.43 -12.64 4.32
C LEU A 182 12.29 -11.90 5.65
N LYS A 183 13.13 -10.89 5.84
CA LYS A 183 12.99 -9.84 6.85
C LYS A 183 13.22 -8.51 6.15
N ALA A 184 12.19 -7.69 6.07
CA ALA A 184 12.23 -6.42 5.38
C ALA A 184 11.67 -5.31 6.27
N ARG A 185 12.22 -4.11 6.09
CA ARG A 185 11.71 -2.85 6.63
C ARG A 185 11.59 -1.85 5.51
N LEU A 186 10.50 -1.11 5.53
CA LEU A 186 10.23 0.02 4.64
C LEU A 186 9.69 1.17 5.46
N GLY A 187 10.48 2.23 5.62
CA GLY A 187 10.14 3.32 6.52
C GLY A 187 9.93 2.83 7.96
N SER A 188 8.72 2.99 8.48
CA SER A 188 8.30 2.52 9.81
C SER A 188 7.50 1.22 9.79
N SER A 189 7.46 0.54 8.64
CA SER A 189 6.78 -0.73 8.44
C SER A 189 7.77 -1.88 8.39
N ASP A 190 7.39 -3.04 8.94
CA ASP A 190 8.16 -4.28 8.85
C ASP A 190 7.36 -5.37 8.12
N LEU A 191 8.08 -6.32 7.52
CA LEU A 191 7.51 -7.45 6.82
C LEU A 191 8.46 -8.65 6.93
N ALA A 192 7.91 -9.83 7.15
CA ALA A 192 8.65 -11.07 7.11
C ALA A 192 7.84 -12.17 6.42
N GLY A 193 8.49 -13.26 6.04
CA GLY A 193 7.83 -14.43 5.47
C GLY A 193 8.53 -14.96 4.22
N GLU A 194 7.74 -15.31 3.21
CA GLU A 194 8.23 -15.89 1.97
C GLU A 194 7.46 -15.42 0.75
N VAL A 195 8.16 -15.37 -0.37
CA VAL A 195 7.62 -14.96 -1.67
C VAL A 195 8.14 -15.90 -2.74
N ARG A 196 7.24 -16.41 -3.57
CA ARG A 196 7.58 -17.14 -4.79
C ARG A 196 7.10 -16.32 -5.98
N TYR A 197 8.00 -16.08 -6.91
CA TYR A 197 7.71 -15.47 -8.20
C TYR A 197 8.06 -16.47 -9.29
N ASP A 198 7.17 -16.64 -10.25
CA ASP A 198 7.38 -17.50 -11.41
C ASP A 198 6.86 -16.74 -12.64
N LYS A 199 7.65 -16.65 -13.71
CA LYS A 199 7.20 -16.06 -14.96
C LYS A 199 7.01 -17.17 -15.97
N LYS A 200 5.75 -17.40 -16.36
CA LYS A 200 5.38 -18.34 -17.42
C LYS A 200 4.83 -17.54 -18.59
N ASP A 201 5.47 -17.68 -19.74
CA ASP A 201 5.16 -16.92 -20.95
C ASP A 201 5.17 -15.40 -20.68
N GLU A 202 4.05 -14.71 -20.95
CA GLU A 202 3.92 -13.26 -20.77
C GLU A 202 3.38 -12.86 -19.38
N ARG A 203 2.96 -13.81 -18.53
CA ARG A 203 2.28 -13.52 -17.25
C ARG A 203 3.11 -13.98 -16.04
N ALA A 204 3.26 -13.09 -15.06
CA ALA A 204 3.92 -13.43 -13.80
C ALA A 204 2.92 -14.00 -12.79
N ALA A 205 3.33 -15.00 -12.03
CA ALA A 205 2.60 -15.57 -10.92
C ALA A 205 3.37 -15.30 -9.61
N VAL A 206 2.69 -14.70 -8.62
CA VAL A 206 3.25 -14.34 -7.32
C VAL A 206 2.47 -15.03 -6.20
N ASN A 207 3.15 -15.81 -5.38
CA ASN A 207 2.57 -16.35 -4.15
C ASN A 207 3.37 -15.83 -2.96
N ALA A 208 2.70 -15.26 -1.96
CA ALA A 208 3.36 -14.70 -0.79
C ALA A 208 2.60 -15.02 0.50
N THR A 209 3.33 -15.44 1.52
CA THR A 209 2.83 -15.61 2.89
C THR A 209 3.64 -14.68 3.77
N LEU A 210 2.99 -13.68 4.31
CA LEU A 210 3.63 -12.53 4.93
C LEU A 210 3.09 -12.29 6.34
N ASN A 211 4.00 -11.91 7.23
CA ASN A 211 3.70 -11.51 8.60
C ASN A 211 4.37 -10.17 8.93
N SER A 212 3.74 -9.38 9.80
CA SER A 212 4.22 -8.06 10.18
C SER A 212 3.86 -7.73 11.63
N GLU A 213 4.75 -7.04 12.34
CA GLU A 213 4.44 -6.45 13.64
C GLU A 213 3.66 -5.14 13.43
N ARG A 214 4.10 -4.32 12.48
CA ARG A 214 3.52 -3.01 12.21
C ARG A 214 3.57 -2.68 10.72
N ILE A 215 2.41 -2.30 10.20
CA ILE A 215 2.26 -1.72 8.87
C ILE A 215 1.78 -0.28 9.01
N VAL A 216 2.43 0.64 8.30
CA VAL A 216 1.99 2.01 8.11
C VAL A 216 1.60 2.19 6.65
N LEU A 217 0.31 2.42 6.37
CA LEU A 217 -0.22 2.48 5.00
C LEU A 217 0.48 3.53 4.14
N LEU A 218 0.87 4.67 4.73
CA LEU A 218 1.61 5.74 4.05
C LEU A 218 2.97 5.27 3.51
N ASP A 219 3.65 4.36 4.21
CA ASP A 219 4.91 3.80 3.73
C ASP A 219 4.65 2.89 2.50
N LEU A 220 3.58 2.10 2.53
CA LEU A 220 3.20 1.24 1.40
C LEU A 220 2.71 2.03 0.19
N LEU A 221 1.99 3.14 0.40
CA LEU A 221 1.53 4.00 -0.69
C LEU A 221 2.69 4.63 -1.47
N SER A 222 3.87 4.79 -0.85
CA SER A 222 5.08 5.20 -1.57
C SER A 222 5.52 4.20 -2.64
N LEU A 223 5.19 2.92 -2.50
CA LEU A 223 5.47 1.90 -3.52
C LEU A 223 4.53 2.00 -4.74
N ALA A 224 3.30 2.49 -4.53
CA ALA A 224 2.30 2.63 -5.59
C ALA A 224 2.43 3.95 -6.35
N SER A 225 2.99 4.98 -5.71
CA SER A 225 3.23 6.29 -6.28
C SER A 225 4.69 6.40 -6.75
N ASN A 226 4.94 6.39 -8.06
CA ASN A 226 6.27 6.74 -8.60
C ASN A 226 6.69 8.20 -8.27
N SER A 227 5.80 8.97 -7.65
CA SER A 227 6.10 10.27 -7.08
C SER A 227 6.40 10.12 -5.58
N ALA A 228 7.52 10.71 -5.12
CA ALA A 228 7.64 11.09 -3.72
C ALA A 228 6.33 11.79 -3.29
N PRO A 229 5.89 11.72 -2.01
CA PRO A 229 4.68 12.38 -1.58
C PRO A 229 4.83 13.88 -1.84
N ALA A 230 4.34 14.33 -2.99
CA ALA A 230 4.22 15.72 -3.29
C ALA A 230 3.19 16.22 -2.29
N SER A 231 3.60 17.21 -1.50
CA SER A 231 2.72 18.11 -0.77
C SER A 231 1.76 18.71 -1.79
N THR A 232 0.72 17.97 -2.13
CA THR A 232 -0.36 18.43 -2.99
C THR A 232 -1.00 19.55 -2.17
N PRO A 233 -1.15 20.77 -2.73
CA PRO A 233 -1.84 21.84 -2.02
C PRO A 233 -3.20 21.30 -1.55
N PRO A 234 -3.69 21.72 -0.37
CA PRO A 234 -4.90 21.13 0.21
C PRO A 234 -6.04 21.23 -0.80
N SER A 235 -6.40 20.09 -1.41
CA SER A 235 -7.54 20.04 -2.30
C SER A 235 -8.80 20.30 -1.47
N GLN A 236 -9.68 21.16 -1.99
CA GLN A 236 -10.99 21.41 -1.38
C GLN A 236 -11.81 20.10 -1.25
N ARG A 237 -11.50 19.11 -2.11
CA ARG A 237 -12.04 17.75 -2.11
C ARG A 237 -11.21 16.80 -1.23
N LEU A 238 -11.89 15.99 -0.44
CA LEU A 238 -11.35 14.92 0.41
C LEU A 238 -11.08 13.65 -0.40
N LEU A 239 -11.90 13.33 -1.40
CA LEU A 239 -11.77 12.10 -2.18
C LEU A 239 -10.70 12.24 -3.27
N PRO A 240 -9.72 11.33 -3.34
CA PRO A 240 -8.67 11.37 -4.37
C PRO A 240 -9.25 11.29 -5.78
N GLN A 241 -8.94 12.31 -6.59
CA GLN A 241 -9.37 12.41 -7.99
C GLN A 241 -8.37 11.76 -8.96
N THR A 242 -7.14 11.49 -8.50
CA THR A 242 -6.06 10.93 -9.31
C THR A 242 -6.45 9.58 -9.90
N ALA A 243 -6.29 9.45 -11.22
CA ALA A 243 -6.52 8.19 -11.91
C ALA A 243 -5.45 7.16 -11.49
N LEU A 244 -5.92 5.98 -11.10
CA LEU A 244 -5.10 4.83 -10.75
C LEU A 244 -4.56 4.17 -12.04
N ASN A 245 -3.27 3.86 -12.05
CA ASN A 245 -2.68 3.04 -13.09
C ASN A 245 -2.92 1.55 -12.77
N LEU A 246 -3.94 0.98 -13.41
CA LEU A 246 -4.35 -0.42 -13.21
C LEU A 246 -3.76 -1.38 -14.25
N ALA A 247 -3.01 -0.88 -15.25
CA ALA A 247 -2.43 -1.73 -16.29
C ALA A 247 -1.58 -2.89 -15.74
N PRO A 248 -0.74 -2.69 -14.69
CA PRO A 248 0.05 -3.78 -14.12
C PRO A 248 -0.77 -4.95 -13.56
N LEU A 249 -2.04 -4.73 -13.19
CA LEU A 249 -2.91 -5.80 -12.69
C LEU A 249 -3.28 -6.82 -13.77
N ASN A 250 -3.09 -6.48 -15.04
CA ASN A 250 -3.36 -7.39 -16.16
C ASN A 250 -2.17 -8.29 -16.47
N GLU A 251 -0.98 -7.99 -15.95
CA GLU A 251 0.28 -8.69 -16.27
C GLU A 251 0.70 -9.70 -15.20
N VAL A 252 0.04 -9.67 -14.04
CA VAL A 252 0.39 -10.45 -12.86
C VAL A 252 -0.86 -11.17 -12.33
N ASP A 253 -0.69 -12.45 -12.00
CA ASP A 253 -1.58 -13.17 -11.09
C ASP A 253 -0.88 -13.29 -9.73
N ALA A 254 -1.63 -13.10 -8.65
CA ALA A 254 -1.06 -13.10 -7.30
C ALA A 254 -1.98 -13.76 -6.27
N THR A 255 -1.40 -14.47 -5.31
CA THR A 255 -2.05 -14.85 -4.06
C THR A 255 -1.18 -14.38 -2.90
N VAL A 256 -1.71 -13.51 -2.06
CA VAL A 256 -1.00 -12.94 -0.91
C VAL A 256 -1.82 -13.18 0.35
N GLU A 257 -1.21 -13.83 1.33
CA GLU A 257 -1.73 -13.95 2.69
C GLU A 257 -0.90 -13.06 3.61
N LEU A 258 -1.58 -12.16 4.33
CA LEU A 258 -0.95 -11.17 5.19
C LEU A 258 -1.55 -11.22 6.59
N THR A 259 -0.67 -11.41 7.56
CA THR A 259 -0.97 -11.25 8.99
C THR A 259 -0.22 -10.04 9.52
N ALA A 260 -0.89 -9.14 10.26
CA ALA A 260 -0.19 -8.03 10.90
C ALA A 260 -0.74 -7.74 12.30
N LYS A 261 0.13 -7.49 13.29
CA LYS A 261 -0.36 -7.13 14.64
C LYS A 261 -1.03 -5.76 14.63
N THR A 262 -0.48 -4.79 13.89
CA THR A 262 -1.07 -3.46 13.75
C THR A 262 -1.00 -2.93 12.32
N LEU A 263 -2.07 -2.25 11.88
CA LEU A 263 -2.10 -1.47 10.65
C LEU A 263 -2.53 -0.04 10.96
N GLN A 264 -1.70 0.92 10.59
CA GLN A 264 -1.95 2.35 10.78
C GLN A 264 -2.29 2.99 9.44
N ALA A 265 -3.48 3.55 9.34
CA ALA A 265 -3.98 4.21 8.15
C ALA A 265 -4.69 5.51 8.53
N PRO A 266 -3.96 6.56 8.96
CA PRO A 266 -4.58 7.84 9.33
C PRO A 266 -5.47 8.38 8.19
N PRO A 267 -6.64 8.97 8.52
CA PRO A 267 -7.13 9.30 9.86
C PRO A 267 -7.89 8.18 10.57
N VAL A 268 -7.92 6.95 10.02
CA VAL A 268 -8.61 5.81 10.65
C VAL A 268 -7.81 5.32 11.86
N PRO A 269 -8.47 4.96 12.99
CA PRO A 269 -7.80 4.34 14.12
C PRO A 269 -7.04 3.08 13.73
N THR A 270 -5.98 2.77 14.48
CA THR A 270 -5.15 1.59 14.24
C THR A 270 -5.97 0.30 14.26
N LEU A 271 -5.91 -0.46 13.16
CA LEU A 271 -6.44 -1.82 13.12
C LEU A 271 -5.50 -2.75 13.88
N LYS A 272 -6.06 -3.71 14.63
CA LYS A 272 -5.31 -4.70 15.42
C LYS A 272 -5.61 -6.12 14.94
N GLY A 273 -4.59 -6.97 14.89
CA GLY A 273 -4.74 -8.38 14.51
C GLY A 273 -5.27 -8.57 13.08
N LEU A 274 -4.70 -7.81 12.13
CA LEU A 274 -5.03 -7.84 10.71
C LEU A 274 -4.82 -9.25 10.14
N ARG A 275 -5.84 -9.79 9.49
CA ARG A 275 -5.75 -10.98 8.64
C ARG A 275 -6.36 -10.69 7.29
N ALA A 276 -5.52 -10.54 6.28
CA ALA A 276 -5.92 -10.20 4.93
C ALA A 276 -5.47 -11.28 3.95
N ARG A 277 -6.35 -11.62 2.99
CA ARG A 277 -6.00 -12.43 1.84
C ARG A 277 -6.34 -11.65 0.57
N ALA A 278 -5.37 -11.52 -0.32
CA ALA A 278 -5.55 -10.89 -1.62
C ALA A 278 -5.30 -11.92 -2.73
N THR A 279 -6.18 -11.95 -3.72
CA THR A 279 -5.99 -12.74 -4.94
C THR A 279 -6.18 -11.84 -6.14
N LEU A 280 -5.24 -11.87 -7.08
CA LEU A 280 -5.33 -11.23 -8.38
C LEU A 280 -5.29 -12.33 -9.43
N HIS A 281 -6.30 -12.39 -10.26
CA HIS A 281 -6.36 -13.37 -11.34
C HIS A 281 -6.98 -12.71 -12.57
N HIS A 282 -6.25 -12.67 -13.67
CA HIS A 282 -6.73 -12.12 -14.95
C HIS A 282 -7.34 -10.72 -14.82
N GLY A 283 -6.67 -9.81 -14.09
CA GLY A 283 -7.12 -8.42 -13.93
C GLY A 283 -8.26 -8.22 -12.91
N VAL A 284 -8.65 -9.28 -12.20
CA VAL A 284 -9.64 -9.21 -11.10
C VAL A 284 -8.92 -9.34 -9.76
N LEU A 285 -8.87 -8.25 -9.00
CA LEU A 285 -8.34 -8.22 -7.64
C LEU A 285 -9.47 -8.46 -6.64
N GLN A 286 -9.29 -9.40 -5.73
CA GLN A 286 -10.16 -9.63 -4.57
C GLN A 286 -9.33 -9.54 -3.30
N VAL A 287 -9.82 -8.82 -2.30
CA VAL A 287 -9.18 -8.65 -1.00
C VAL A 287 -10.21 -8.93 0.08
N ALA A 288 -9.92 -9.88 0.95
CA ALA A 288 -10.74 -10.23 2.10
C ALA A 288 -10.00 -9.88 3.39
N LEU A 289 -10.60 -9.03 4.21
CA LEU A 289 -10.19 -8.73 5.57
C LEU A 289 -11.04 -9.54 6.54
N GLN A 290 -10.40 -10.44 7.26
CA GLN A 290 -11.03 -11.27 8.27
C GLN A 290 -10.94 -10.60 9.63
N ASP A 291 -12.08 -10.60 10.33
CA ASP A 291 -12.26 -10.32 11.76
C ASP A 291 -11.09 -9.62 12.48
N SER A 292 -10.90 -8.34 12.17
CA SER A 292 -9.82 -7.52 12.72
C SER A 292 -10.35 -6.52 13.74
N GLY A 293 -9.56 -6.18 14.75
CA GLY A 293 -9.94 -5.22 15.78
C GLY A 293 -9.89 -3.79 15.26
N LEU A 294 -10.92 -2.98 15.54
CA LEU A 294 -10.97 -1.56 15.22
C LEU A 294 -11.76 -0.83 16.30
N ALA A 295 -11.21 0.25 16.87
CA ALA A 295 -11.89 1.11 17.85
C ALA A 295 -12.63 0.31 18.95
N GLY A 296 -11.99 -0.70 19.54
CA GLY A 296 -12.57 -1.56 20.59
C GLY A 296 -13.57 -2.63 20.11
N GLY A 297 -14.01 -2.59 18.85
CA GLY A 297 -14.89 -3.58 18.23
C GLY A 297 -14.19 -4.43 17.17
N ARG A 298 -14.98 -5.04 16.28
CA ARG A 298 -14.50 -5.92 15.20
C ARG A 298 -14.98 -5.45 13.83
N VAL A 299 -14.12 -5.57 12.82
CA VAL A 299 -14.40 -5.24 11.41
C VAL A 299 -14.01 -6.40 10.49
N SER A 300 -14.84 -6.63 9.48
CA SER A 300 -14.58 -7.56 8.37
C SER A 300 -14.95 -6.87 7.07
N ALA A 301 -14.19 -7.11 6.01
CA ALA A 301 -14.43 -6.48 4.72
C ALA A 301 -14.09 -7.41 3.55
N GLN A 302 -14.77 -7.20 2.44
CA GLN A 302 -14.47 -7.78 1.13
C GLN A 302 -14.43 -6.64 0.12
N PHE A 303 -13.35 -6.57 -0.63
CA PHE A 303 -13.13 -5.62 -1.71
C PHE A 303 -12.87 -6.41 -2.98
N ALA A 304 -13.50 -6.03 -4.08
CA ALA A 304 -13.21 -6.56 -5.40
C ALA A 304 -13.05 -5.41 -6.40
N LEU A 305 -12.03 -5.49 -7.25
CA LEU A 305 -11.78 -4.59 -8.36
C LEU A 305 -11.65 -5.41 -9.65
N ASP A 306 -12.51 -5.13 -10.62
CA ASP A 306 -12.49 -5.76 -11.95
C ASP A 306 -11.98 -4.74 -12.98
N ASN A 307 -10.77 -4.99 -13.48
CA ASN A 307 -10.09 -4.14 -14.44
C ASN A 307 -10.26 -4.59 -15.91
N ARG A 308 -11.08 -5.62 -16.17
CA ARG A 308 -11.30 -6.14 -17.53
C ARG A 308 -12.15 -5.20 -18.41
N PRO A 309 -13.20 -4.54 -17.89
CA PRO A 309 -13.96 -3.56 -18.68
C PRO A 309 -13.15 -2.28 -18.91
N GLN A 310 -13.50 -1.52 -19.96
CA GLN A 310 -12.87 -0.22 -20.23
C GLN A 310 -12.96 0.75 -19.04
N THR A 311 -14.09 0.72 -18.33
CA THR A 311 -14.28 1.42 -17.06
C THR A 311 -14.25 0.39 -15.93
N PRO A 312 -13.19 0.38 -15.09
CA PRO A 312 -13.07 -0.58 -14.00
C PRO A 312 -14.26 -0.48 -13.04
N SER A 313 -14.66 -1.61 -12.48
CA SER A 313 -15.71 -1.67 -11.46
C SER A 313 -15.16 -2.11 -10.12
N VAL A 314 -15.77 -1.62 -9.04
CA VAL A 314 -15.41 -1.98 -7.67
C VAL A 314 -16.64 -2.40 -6.87
N ASN A 315 -16.46 -3.39 -6.01
CA ASN A 315 -17.46 -3.83 -5.04
C ASN A 315 -16.83 -3.83 -3.66
N VAL A 316 -17.57 -3.31 -2.67
CA VAL A 316 -17.17 -3.26 -1.26
C VAL A 316 -18.31 -3.79 -0.42
N ASP A 317 -18.04 -4.81 0.40
CA ASP A 317 -18.91 -5.25 1.50
C ASP A 317 -18.10 -5.16 2.80
N MET A 318 -18.54 -4.35 3.75
CA MET A 318 -17.91 -4.20 5.05
C MET A 318 -18.94 -4.35 6.16
N ARG A 319 -18.56 -5.07 7.21
CA ARG A 319 -19.35 -5.22 8.43
C ARG A 319 -18.50 -4.86 9.64
N ALA A 320 -19.05 -4.05 10.51
CA ALA A 320 -18.45 -3.64 11.77
C ALA A 320 -19.41 -3.91 12.92
N ARG A 321 -18.88 -4.38 14.05
CA ARG A 321 -19.68 -4.74 15.24
C ARG A 321 -19.00 -4.24 16.51
N GLY A 322 -19.80 -3.60 17.36
CA GLY A 322 -19.37 -3.12 18.68
C GLY A 322 -18.20 -2.12 18.63
N LEU A 323 -18.08 -1.34 17.56
CA LEU A 323 -17.09 -0.25 17.52
C LEU A 323 -17.44 0.78 18.59
N ARG A 324 -16.44 1.43 19.17
CA ARG A 324 -16.65 2.48 20.17
C ARG A 324 -16.56 3.84 19.48
N LEU A 325 -17.68 4.58 19.42
CA LEU A 325 -17.75 5.88 18.73
C LEU A 325 -16.67 6.85 19.22
N GLU A 326 -16.42 6.85 20.53
CA GLU A 326 -15.41 7.67 21.18
C GLU A 326 -13.96 7.30 20.80
N GLN A 327 -13.73 6.11 20.25
CA GLN A 327 -12.42 5.66 19.77
C GLN A 327 -12.26 5.79 18.25
N LEU A 328 -13.32 6.14 17.51
CA LEU A 328 -13.28 6.24 16.04
C LEU A 328 -12.65 7.54 15.54
N TRP A 329 -12.72 8.62 16.32
CA TRP A 329 -12.17 9.93 15.94
C TRP A 329 -11.28 10.47 17.05
N HIS A 330 -9.97 10.29 16.91
CA HIS A 330 -8.97 10.80 17.86
C HIS A 330 -8.75 12.32 17.74
N ASP A 331 -8.95 12.88 16.54
CA ASP A 331 -8.68 14.28 16.21
C ASP A 331 -9.91 15.20 16.29
N MET A 332 -11.11 14.64 16.58
CA MET A 332 -12.25 15.48 16.94
C MET A 332 -12.12 15.85 18.42
N PRO A 333 -12.32 17.12 18.80
CA PRO A 333 -12.24 17.54 20.19
C PRO A 333 -13.18 16.66 21.03
N ALA A 334 -12.57 15.83 21.87
CA ALA A 334 -13.32 14.90 22.70
C ALA A 334 -14.02 15.66 23.85
N PRO A 335 -15.25 15.26 24.18
CA PRO A 335 -16.05 14.28 23.46
C PRO A 335 -16.78 14.96 22.29
N ALA A 336 -16.85 14.29 21.14
CA ALA A 336 -17.75 14.61 20.03
C ALA A 336 -19.26 14.50 20.40
N GLY A 337 -19.56 14.52 21.71
CA GLY A 337 -20.86 14.50 22.32
C GLY A 337 -21.57 13.16 22.27
N VAL A 338 -21.04 12.12 21.64
CA VAL A 338 -21.68 10.79 21.54
C VAL A 338 -20.70 9.69 21.93
N GLU A 339 -21.10 8.82 22.84
CA GLU A 339 -20.36 7.64 23.29
C GLU A 339 -21.26 6.42 23.21
N GLY A 340 -20.72 5.27 22.80
CA GLY A 340 -21.50 4.04 22.75
C GLY A 340 -21.04 3.05 21.68
N PRO A 341 -21.61 1.83 21.70
CA PRO A 341 -21.35 0.82 20.70
C PRO A 341 -21.98 1.21 19.36
N LEU A 342 -21.25 1.01 18.27
CA LEU A 342 -21.68 1.23 16.90
C LEU A 342 -21.53 -0.08 16.13
N ASN A 343 -22.62 -0.51 15.52
CA ASN A 343 -22.65 -1.54 14.49
C ASN A 343 -22.83 -0.88 13.13
N GLY A 344 -22.23 -1.46 12.09
CA GLY A 344 -22.28 -0.90 10.76
C GLY A 344 -22.22 -1.96 9.67
N GLN A 345 -22.92 -1.69 8.58
CA GLN A 345 -22.84 -2.46 7.36
C GLN A 345 -22.77 -1.52 6.16
N LEU A 346 -21.85 -1.79 5.24
CA LEU A 346 -21.66 -1.02 4.02
C LEU A 346 -21.62 -2.00 2.85
N LYS A 347 -22.48 -1.80 1.87
CA LYS A 347 -22.42 -2.52 0.59
C LYS A 347 -22.49 -1.50 -0.52
N LEU A 348 -21.41 -1.32 -1.26
CA LEU A 348 -21.34 -0.36 -2.37
C LEU A 348 -20.76 -1.03 -3.62
N LYS A 349 -21.31 -0.66 -4.77
CA LYS A 349 -20.75 -0.94 -6.09
C LYS A 349 -20.49 0.37 -6.80
N GLY A 350 -19.33 0.55 -7.41
CA GLY A 350 -18.95 1.77 -8.12
C GLY A 350 -18.15 1.47 -9.37
N GLN A 351 -17.93 2.50 -10.20
CA GLN A 351 -17.18 2.41 -11.44
C GLN A 351 -16.25 3.61 -11.62
N GLY A 352 -15.12 3.42 -12.31
CA GLY A 352 -14.21 4.50 -12.67
C GLY A 352 -12.74 4.16 -12.42
N ARG A 353 -11.87 5.14 -12.66
CA ARG A 353 -10.41 5.00 -12.52
C ARG A 353 -9.84 5.70 -11.29
N SER A 354 -10.67 6.30 -10.44
CA SER A 354 -10.24 6.98 -9.21
C SER A 354 -11.20 6.68 -8.07
N VAL A 355 -10.76 6.89 -6.83
CA VAL A 355 -11.60 6.69 -5.63
C VAL A 355 -12.84 7.60 -5.69
N ALA A 356 -12.66 8.84 -6.12
CA ALA A 356 -13.77 9.77 -6.31
C ALA A 356 -14.75 9.32 -7.40
N ALA A 357 -14.28 8.71 -8.50
CA ALA A 357 -15.17 8.17 -9.52
C ALA A 357 -15.97 6.95 -9.00
N TRP A 358 -15.32 6.06 -8.24
CA TRP A 358 -15.97 4.91 -7.61
C TRP A 358 -17.11 5.35 -6.70
N LEU A 359 -16.85 6.31 -5.81
CA LEU A 359 -17.86 6.84 -4.88
C LEU A 359 -18.90 7.71 -5.60
N GLY A 360 -18.48 8.52 -6.57
CA GLY A 360 -19.36 9.38 -7.37
C GLY A 360 -20.28 8.66 -8.36
N SER A 361 -20.12 7.35 -8.51
CA SER A 361 -21.02 6.44 -9.26
C SER A 361 -21.62 5.36 -8.36
N ALA A 362 -21.40 5.43 -7.04
CA ALA A 362 -21.72 4.33 -6.15
C ALA A 362 -23.23 4.08 -6.03
N THR A 363 -23.60 2.80 -6.06
CA THR A 363 -24.96 2.32 -5.79
C THR A 363 -24.89 1.26 -4.71
N GLY A 364 -25.83 1.29 -3.75
CA GLY A 364 -25.85 0.36 -2.63
C GLY A 364 -26.42 0.98 -1.35
N GLN A 365 -25.93 0.55 -0.19
CA GLN A 365 -26.48 0.95 1.11
C GLN A 365 -25.43 1.05 2.21
N LEU A 366 -25.64 1.99 3.13
CA LEU A 366 -24.94 2.12 4.40
C LEU A 366 -25.98 2.04 5.53
N GLY A 367 -25.81 1.08 6.43
CA GLY A 367 -26.59 0.99 7.66
C GLY A 367 -25.68 1.16 8.87
N LEU A 368 -26.07 2.02 9.80
CA LEU A 368 -25.40 2.21 11.09
C LEU A 368 -26.45 2.09 12.20
N THR A 369 -26.11 1.39 13.27
CA THR A 369 -26.98 1.27 14.45
C THR A 369 -26.18 1.36 15.74
N THR A 370 -26.83 1.88 16.78
CA THR A 370 -26.31 1.94 18.14
C THR A 370 -27.44 1.63 19.11
N GLU A 371 -27.14 0.84 20.13
CA GLU A 371 -28.08 0.43 21.18
C GLU A 371 -27.41 0.73 22.52
N GLY A 372 -27.95 1.69 23.25
CA GLY A 372 -27.29 2.23 24.44
C GLY A 372 -26.15 3.20 24.12
N GLY A 373 -25.76 3.98 25.12
CA GLY A 373 -24.69 4.97 25.02
C GLY A 373 -25.01 6.23 25.81
N ASN A 374 -24.20 7.26 25.63
CA ASN A 374 -24.40 8.56 26.23
C ASN A 374 -24.27 9.66 25.17
N LEU A 375 -25.18 10.62 25.23
CA LEU A 375 -25.14 11.87 24.48
C LEU A 375 -24.79 13.00 25.45
N SER A 376 -23.89 13.91 25.11
CA SER A 376 -23.59 15.04 25.97
C SER A 376 -24.80 15.95 26.09
N MET A 377 -25.06 16.49 27.29
CA MET A 377 -26.20 17.37 27.54
C MET A 377 -26.17 18.61 26.63
N ARG A 378 -24.98 19.12 26.31
CA ARG A 378 -24.80 20.23 25.37
C ARG A 378 -25.21 19.84 23.95
N LEU A 379 -24.84 18.66 23.49
CA LEU A 379 -25.21 18.17 22.16
C LEU A 379 -26.71 17.85 22.10
N ASP A 380 -27.26 17.18 23.11
CA ASP A 380 -28.70 16.89 23.23
C ASP A 380 -29.53 18.18 23.26
N ALA A 381 -29.10 19.21 24.00
CA ALA A 381 -29.79 20.49 24.05
C ALA A 381 -29.75 21.24 22.71
N LYS A 382 -28.62 21.17 21.97
CA LYS A 382 -28.50 21.74 20.62
C LYS A 382 -29.37 20.99 19.62
N LEU A 383 -29.37 19.67 19.64
CA LEU A 383 -30.18 18.83 18.74
C LEU A 383 -31.67 18.95 19.07
N GLY A 384 -32.03 19.04 20.35
CA GLY A 384 -33.39 19.23 20.84
C GLY A 384 -33.89 20.67 20.80
N LEU A 385 -33.12 21.60 20.23
CA LEU A 385 -33.44 23.04 20.12
C LEU A 385 -33.95 23.66 21.42
N ASN A 386 -33.33 23.28 22.55
CA ASN A 386 -33.77 23.70 23.87
C ASN A 386 -32.82 24.76 24.44
N ALA A 387 -33.17 26.04 24.22
CA ALA A 387 -32.37 27.18 24.65
C ALA A 387 -32.21 27.24 26.18
N GLY A 388 -33.26 26.89 26.95
CA GLY A 388 -33.21 26.86 28.41
C GLY A 388 -32.24 25.81 28.95
N LYS A 389 -32.20 24.63 28.33
CA LYS A 389 -31.27 23.55 28.69
C LYS A 389 -29.83 23.87 28.26
N LEU A 390 -29.65 24.51 27.09
CA LEU A 390 -28.34 24.98 26.65
C LEU A 390 -27.77 26.00 27.63
N MET A 391 -28.57 26.97 28.07
CA MET A 391 -28.19 27.95 29.11
C MET A 391 -27.84 27.26 30.44
N ARG A 392 -28.65 26.31 30.91
CA ARG A 392 -28.39 25.56 32.15
C ARG A 392 -27.11 24.71 32.10
N SER A 393 -26.74 24.20 30.93
CA SER A 393 -25.51 23.40 30.74
C SER A 393 -24.21 24.21 30.91
N PHE A 394 -24.27 25.54 30.76
CA PHE A 394 -23.15 26.42 31.07
C PHE A 394 -22.90 26.54 32.58
N PHE A 395 -23.94 26.41 33.41
CA PHE A 395 -23.85 26.50 34.87
C PHE A 395 -23.67 25.16 35.58
N THR A 396 -24.19 24.05 35.00
CA THR A 396 -24.24 22.73 35.67
C THR A 396 -23.21 21.71 35.16
N GLY A 397 -22.40 22.08 34.17
CA GLY A 397 -21.46 21.18 33.48
C GLY A 397 -22.14 20.31 32.42
N ASP A 398 -21.35 19.66 31.56
CA ASP A 398 -21.85 18.78 30.50
C ASP A 398 -22.07 17.36 31.04
N LYS A 399 -23.29 17.06 31.51
CA LYS A 399 -23.66 15.74 32.03
C LYS A 399 -24.06 14.77 30.90
N PRO A 400 -23.85 13.46 31.04
CA PRO A 400 -24.33 12.49 30.05
C PRO A 400 -25.85 12.35 30.09
N VAL A 401 -26.48 12.31 28.91
CA VAL A 401 -27.88 11.97 28.68
C VAL A 401 -27.92 10.57 28.07
N PRO A 402 -28.58 9.57 28.68
CA PRO A 402 -28.60 8.22 28.15
C PRO A 402 -29.19 8.17 26.73
N LEU A 403 -28.41 7.61 25.80
CA LEU A 403 -28.85 7.26 24.45
C LEU A 403 -29.51 5.88 24.53
N ARG A 404 -30.76 5.76 24.11
CA ARG A 404 -31.47 4.47 24.08
C ARG A 404 -31.12 3.72 22.82
N CYS A 405 -31.25 4.38 21.68
CA CYS A 405 -30.92 3.80 20.39
C CYS A 405 -30.69 4.86 19.32
N GLY A 406 -30.03 4.46 18.25
CA GLY A 406 -29.89 5.26 17.04
C GLY A 406 -29.76 4.37 15.82
N ALA A 407 -30.34 4.81 14.71
CA ALA A 407 -30.29 4.10 13.44
C ALA A 407 -30.16 5.10 12.28
N LEU A 408 -29.30 4.78 11.33
CA LEU A 408 -29.13 5.52 10.08
C LEU A 408 -29.05 4.53 8.93
N ASN A 409 -29.93 4.68 7.94
CA ASN A 409 -29.85 3.94 6.70
C ASN A 409 -29.79 4.90 5.51
N ILE A 410 -28.74 4.80 4.69
CA ILE A 410 -28.57 5.58 3.47
C ILE A 410 -28.58 4.62 2.29
N THR A 411 -29.48 4.86 1.34
CA THR A 411 -29.48 4.19 0.04
C THR A 411 -28.82 5.08 -1.00
N PHE A 412 -27.80 4.57 -1.69
CA PHE A 412 -27.07 5.25 -2.73
C PHE A 412 -27.53 4.79 -4.11
N LEU A 413 -27.76 5.75 -4.99
CA LEU A 413 -27.99 5.55 -6.41
C LEU A 413 -27.12 6.53 -7.20
N ASN A 414 -26.20 6.01 -8.02
CA ASN A 414 -25.29 6.79 -8.85
C ASN A 414 -24.57 7.93 -8.09
N GLY A 415 -24.04 7.63 -6.90
CA GLY A 415 -23.32 8.58 -6.06
C GLY A 415 -24.20 9.53 -5.24
N THR A 416 -25.53 9.45 -5.36
CA THR A 416 -26.49 10.20 -4.54
C THR A 416 -27.10 9.29 -3.49
N GLY A 417 -26.72 9.50 -2.24
CA GLY A 417 -27.28 8.88 -1.04
C GLY A 417 -28.52 9.63 -0.56
N THR A 418 -29.55 8.89 -0.16
CA THR A 418 -30.74 9.44 0.50
C THR A 418 -31.05 8.66 1.78
N THR A 419 -31.46 9.37 2.82
CA THR A 419 -31.99 8.79 4.06
C THR A 419 -33.36 9.37 4.34
N ARG A 420 -34.32 8.49 4.64
CA ARG A 420 -35.70 8.87 5.04
C ARG A 420 -36.02 8.46 6.49
N LYS A 421 -35.11 7.73 7.14
CA LYS A 421 -35.28 7.15 8.47
C LYS A 421 -33.93 7.19 9.20
N LEU A 422 -33.47 8.39 9.52
CA LEU A 422 -32.53 8.58 10.62
C LEU A 422 -33.35 8.69 11.90
N VAL A 423 -33.01 7.90 12.90
CA VAL A 423 -33.63 7.96 14.23
C VAL A 423 -32.54 8.06 15.28
N LEU A 424 -32.73 8.95 16.25
CA LEU A 424 -31.92 9.03 17.47
C LEU A 424 -32.87 9.21 18.65
N ASP A 425 -32.93 8.23 19.55
CA ASP A 425 -33.79 8.29 20.74
C ASP A 425 -32.93 8.36 22.00
N THR A 426 -33.08 9.45 22.76
CA THR A 426 -32.46 9.64 24.06
C THR A 426 -33.49 9.50 25.17
N ALA A 427 -33.05 9.52 26.42
CA ALA A 427 -33.96 9.56 27.57
C ALA A 427 -34.89 10.78 27.58
N GLN A 428 -34.62 11.81 26.78
CA GLN A 428 -35.33 13.09 26.82
C GLN A 428 -35.91 13.52 25.47
N THR A 429 -35.33 13.09 24.35
CA THR A 429 -35.68 13.58 23.02
C THR A 429 -35.70 12.44 22.01
N HIS A 430 -36.74 12.40 21.19
CA HIS A 430 -36.81 11.58 19.98
C HIS A 430 -36.51 12.46 18.77
N ILE A 431 -35.54 12.07 17.94
CA ILE A 431 -35.13 12.84 16.77
C ILE A 431 -35.30 11.99 15.53
N GLU A 432 -36.11 12.47 14.60
CA GLU A 432 -36.24 11.90 13.25
C GLU A 432 -35.45 12.77 12.26
N GLY A 433 -34.79 12.15 11.29
CA GLY A 433 -34.03 12.87 10.28
C GLY A 433 -34.22 12.32 8.87
N GLU A 434 -34.21 13.24 7.91
CA GLU A 434 -34.19 12.96 6.49
C GLU A 434 -33.13 13.82 5.80
N GLY A 435 -32.53 13.31 4.73
CA GLY A 435 -31.42 14.01 4.12
C GLY A 435 -30.87 13.37 2.86
N SER A 436 -29.88 14.05 2.30
CA SER A 436 -29.17 13.60 1.11
C SER A 436 -27.67 13.79 1.28
N LEU A 437 -26.92 12.90 0.62
CA LEU A 437 -25.47 12.86 0.62
C LEU A 437 -25.02 12.71 -0.84
N ARG A 438 -24.27 13.66 -1.38
CA ARG A 438 -23.77 13.58 -2.75
C ARG A 438 -22.27 13.33 -2.74
N LEU A 439 -21.88 12.12 -3.15
CA LEU A 439 -20.49 11.65 -3.07
C LEU A 439 -19.58 12.29 -4.13
N ARG A 440 -20.14 12.71 -5.28
CA ARG A 440 -19.38 13.34 -6.37
C ARG A 440 -18.99 14.79 -6.05
N GLU A 441 -19.92 15.51 -5.44
CA GLU A 441 -19.75 16.90 -5.01
C GLU A 441 -19.18 16.99 -3.58
N GLU A 442 -19.13 15.87 -2.85
CA GLU A 442 -18.74 15.79 -1.44
C GLU A 442 -19.57 16.73 -0.54
N THR A 443 -20.88 16.75 -0.78
CA THR A 443 -21.84 17.60 -0.06
C THR A 443 -22.89 16.77 0.65
N TRP A 444 -23.46 17.33 1.70
CA TRP A 444 -24.54 16.69 2.44
C TRP A 444 -25.51 17.73 3.00
N ALA A 445 -26.76 17.32 3.18
CA ALA A 445 -27.80 18.10 3.84
C ALA A 445 -28.71 17.15 4.63
N LEU A 446 -29.01 17.51 5.86
CA LEU A 446 -29.76 16.71 6.82
C LEU A 446 -30.73 17.61 7.56
N LEU A 447 -32.01 17.32 7.46
CA LEU A 447 -33.07 17.95 8.23
C LEU A 447 -33.36 17.06 9.44
N LEU A 448 -33.16 17.59 10.64
CA LEU A 448 -33.43 16.92 11.91
C LEU A 448 -34.66 17.53 12.56
N THR A 449 -35.64 16.71 12.91
CA THR A 449 -36.88 17.12 13.56
C THR A 449 -36.91 16.56 14.98
N PRO A 450 -36.45 17.31 15.99
CA PRO A 450 -36.51 16.88 17.37
C PRO A 450 -37.94 16.92 17.91
N ARG A 451 -38.26 15.99 18.81
CA ARG A 451 -39.49 15.97 19.62
C ARG A 451 -39.15 15.58 21.05
N ALA A 452 -39.44 16.46 22.00
CA ALA A 452 -39.18 16.18 23.41
C ALA A 452 -40.20 15.16 23.96
N HIS A 453 -39.75 14.18 24.75
CA HIS A 453 -40.63 13.23 25.44
C HIS A 453 -41.50 13.90 26.51
N LYS A 454 -41.05 15.05 27.04
CA LYS A 454 -41.79 15.89 27.98
C LYS A 454 -41.71 17.37 27.56
N PRO A 455 -42.80 18.15 27.64
CA PRO A 455 -42.76 19.58 27.38
C PRO A 455 -41.84 20.27 28.38
N THR A 456 -40.97 21.16 27.89
CA THR A 456 -40.01 21.90 28.71
C THR A 456 -40.10 23.39 28.41
N LEU A 457 -39.83 24.25 29.39
CA LEU A 457 -39.74 25.69 29.21
C LEU A 457 -38.76 26.04 28.07
N LEU A 458 -39.21 26.84 27.10
CA LEU A 458 -38.42 27.36 25.97
C LEU A 458 -37.98 26.30 24.93
N SER A 459 -38.77 25.24 24.72
CA SER A 459 -38.61 24.36 23.54
C SER A 459 -39.09 25.06 22.27
N LEU A 460 -38.24 25.12 21.25
CA LEU A 460 -38.60 25.64 19.93
C LEU A 460 -39.22 24.52 19.09
N ASP A 461 -40.43 24.74 18.59
CA ASP A 461 -41.03 23.89 17.56
C ASP A 461 -40.38 24.21 16.22
N GLY A 462 -39.41 23.41 15.80
CA GLY A 462 -38.68 23.66 14.55
C GLY A 462 -37.80 22.49 14.14
N SER A 463 -37.39 22.50 12.87
CA SER A 463 -36.45 21.54 12.33
C SER A 463 -35.05 22.18 12.22
N LEU A 464 -34.00 21.41 12.43
CA LEU A 464 -32.62 21.84 12.23
C LEU A 464 -32.14 21.37 10.85
N LEU A 465 -31.81 22.29 9.96
CA LEU A 465 -31.13 21.97 8.70
C LEU A 465 -29.61 22.08 8.91
N ALA A 466 -28.93 20.94 8.90
CA ALA A 466 -27.48 20.85 8.90
C ALA A 466 -27.00 20.51 7.48
N GLN A 467 -26.03 21.25 6.95
CA GLN A 467 -25.52 21.03 5.60
C GLN A 467 -24.06 21.47 5.45
N GLY A 468 -23.35 20.88 4.51
CA GLY A 468 -21.94 21.20 4.31
C GLY A 468 -21.25 20.39 3.24
N THR A 469 -19.93 20.51 3.22
CA THR A 469 -19.03 19.64 2.49
C THR A 469 -18.43 18.58 3.43
N PHE A 470 -17.63 17.65 2.90
CA PHE A 470 -16.92 16.67 3.73
C PHE A 470 -15.81 17.28 4.59
N ARG A 471 -15.30 18.47 4.23
CA ARG A 471 -14.23 19.16 4.97
C ARG A 471 -14.76 20.20 5.96
N GLY A 472 -16.00 20.67 5.81
CA GLY A 472 -16.57 21.70 6.66
C GLY A 472 -18.09 21.74 6.61
N PHE A 473 -18.73 22.13 7.70
CA PHE A 473 -20.19 22.14 7.81
C PHE A 473 -20.74 23.40 8.45
N SER A 474 -22.02 23.65 8.22
CA SER A 474 -22.80 24.73 8.81
C SER A 474 -24.20 24.21 9.20
N TYR A 475 -24.89 24.90 10.11
CA TYR A 475 -26.27 24.56 10.49
C TYR A 475 -27.13 25.82 10.62
N LYS A 476 -28.41 25.70 10.29
CA LYS A 476 -29.43 26.75 10.41
C LYS A 476 -30.74 26.18 10.94
N LEU A 477 -31.51 27.01 11.63
CA LEU A 477 -32.88 26.68 12.02
C LEU A 477 -33.81 26.81 10.81
N ASP A 478 -34.65 25.81 10.58
CA ASP A 478 -35.72 25.84 9.58
C ASP A 478 -37.08 25.92 10.29
N GLY A 479 -37.70 27.10 10.20
CA GLY A 479 -38.97 27.42 10.87
C GLY A 479 -40.23 26.99 10.10
N ASN A 480 -40.08 26.41 8.90
CA ASN A 480 -41.22 26.15 8.01
C ASN A 480 -41.85 24.75 8.15
N LYS A 481 -41.29 23.87 8.99
CA LYS A 481 -41.77 22.48 9.16
C LYS A 481 -42.11 22.18 10.63
N GLN A 482 -43.40 22.03 10.92
CA GLN A 482 -43.93 21.68 12.25
C GLN A 482 -43.94 20.16 12.47
N PRO A 483 -43.70 19.67 13.70
CA PRO A 483 -43.70 18.24 14.01
C PRO A 483 -45.12 17.62 13.91
N GLY A 484 -45.26 16.51 13.18
CA GLY A 484 -46.49 15.69 13.14
C GLY A 484 -46.68 14.83 14.39
N LYS A 485 -47.82 14.15 14.54
CA LYS A 485 -48.11 13.25 15.69
C LYS A 485 -47.06 12.14 15.83
N ALA A 486 -46.61 11.89 17.06
CA ALA A 486 -45.62 10.85 17.37
C ALA A 486 -46.20 9.44 17.17
N ALA A 487 -45.48 8.60 16.45
CA ALA A 487 -45.65 7.16 16.52
C ALA A 487 -44.65 6.62 17.55
N ASN A 488 -45.10 5.78 18.49
CA ASN A 488 -44.22 5.03 19.38
C ASN A 488 -43.49 3.93 18.58
N GLY A 489 -42.55 4.34 17.73
CA GLY A 489 -41.74 3.43 16.94
C GLY A 489 -40.41 3.15 17.64
N ALA A 490 -40.18 1.91 18.06
CA ALA A 490 -38.84 1.46 18.43
C ALA A 490 -37.86 1.71 17.28
N CYS A 491 -36.57 1.93 17.58
CA CYS A 491 -35.49 1.89 16.58
C CYS A 491 -35.44 0.49 15.97
N SER A 492 -36.34 0.20 15.04
CA SER A 492 -36.42 -1.07 14.34
C SER A 492 -35.57 -0.96 13.08
N THR A 493 -34.64 -1.90 12.95
CA THR A 493 -33.96 -2.20 11.70
C THR A 493 -34.99 -2.64 10.65
N PRO A 494 -34.84 -2.27 9.37
CA PRO A 494 -35.40 -3.08 8.30
C PRO A 494 -34.72 -4.45 8.23
#